data_AF-A0A2N6CYR8-F1
#
_entry.id   AF-A0A2N6CYR8-F1
#
_cell.length_a   1.000
_cell.length_b   1.000
_cell.length_c   1.000
_cell.angle_alpha   90.00
_cell.angle_beta   90.00
_cell.angle_gamma   90.00
#
_symmetry.space_group_name_H-M   'P 1'
#
loop_
_entity.id
_entity.type
_entity.pdbx_description
1 polymer ?
#
loop_
_entity_poly.entity_id
_entity_poly.type
_entity_poly.pdbx_seq_one_letter_code
_entity_poly.pdbx_strand_id
1 'polypeptide(L)'
;MEIFIRRLPNSTTRLDLMQFVSEALRPKWYLLQFSPIGTLGHCDICRIDNPKTKQVEYHCIVHVDPPSAALSLINRLNGEIFKTKKVEVRKFFRRSTKRDRRRTSLEQISRDISEKRKQDRRRSGIQIDYLHAGITTDKKRPAGRLKVASHH
;
A
#
# COMPACT_ATOMS: atom_id res chain seq x y z
N MET A 1 2.71 -2.69 14.73
CA MET A 1 3.63 -2.59 13.56
C MET A 1 2.81 -2.49 12.28
N GLU A 2 3.30 -1.78 11.25
CA GLU A 2 2.63 -1.73 9.94
C GLU A 2 3.20 -2.74 8.95
N ILE A 3 2.32 -3.37 8.19
CA ILE A 3 2.63 -4.26 7.06
C ILE A 3 2.07 -3.68 5.77
N PHE A 4 2.69 -4.03 4.65
CA PHE A 4 2.31 -3.61 3.31
C PHE A 4 1.95 -4.83 2.47
N ILE A 5 0.73 -4.85 1.93
CA ILE A 5 0.21 -5.89 1.06
C ILE A 5 0.15 -5.35 -0.37
N ARG A 6 0.92 -5.95 -1.27
CA ARG A 6 1.03 -5.59 -2.69
C ARG A 6 0.17 -6.50 -3.57
N ARG A 7 -0.13 -5.99 -4.77
CA ARG A 7 -0.82 -6.68 -5.88
C ARG A 7 -2.26 -7.07 -5.58
N LEU A 8 -3.02 -6.18 -4.95
CA LEU A 8 -4.45 -6.43 -4.71
C LEU A 8 -5.23 -6.43 -6.04
N PRO A 9 -6.24 -7.31 -6.17
CA PRO A 9 -7.23 -7.22 -7.23
C PRO A 9 -8.01 -5.90 -7.22
N ASN A 10 -8.51 -5.48 -8.38
CA ASN A 10 -9.36 -4.32 -8.58
C ASN A 10 -10.83 -4.55 -8.17
N SER A 11 -11.12 -5.63 -7.43
CA SER A 11 -12.43 -5.97 -6.84
C SER A 11 -12.35 -6.15 -5.32
N THR A 12 -11.29 -5.62 -4.71
CA THR A 12 -10.97 -5.75 -3.30
C THR A 12 -11.70 -4.70 -2.49
N THR A 13 -12.50 -5.13 -1.51
CA THR A 13 -13.07 -4.22 -0.52
C THR A 13 -12.19 -4.19 0.73
N ARG A 14 -12.36 -3.14 1.55
CA ARG A 14 -11.75 -3.11 2.89
C ARG A 14 -12.19 -4.28 3.75
N LEU A 15 -13.45 -4.71 3.65
CA LEU A 15 -13.97 -5.86 4.41
C LEU A 15 -13.25 -7.16 4.02
N ASP A 16 -13.05 -7.41 2.73
CA ASP A 16 -12.32 -8.59 2.26
C ASP A 16 -10.90 -8.64 2.84
N LEU A 17 -10.22 -7.49 2.89
CA LEU A 17 -8.87 -7.40 3.45
C LEU A 17 -8.87 -7.60 4.96
N MET A 18 -9.82 -6.99 5.66
CA MET A 18 -9.95 -7.18 7.10
C MET A 18 -10.19 -8.67 7.42
N GLN A 19 -11.08 -9.32 6.69
CA GLN A 19 -11.34 -10.75 6.87
C GLN A 19 -10.09 -11.59 6.59
N PHE A 20 -9.43 -11.37 5.45
CA PHE A 20 -8.20 -12.10 5.09
C PHE A 20 -7.08 -11.95 6.13
N VAL A 21 -6.88 -10.74 6.66
CA VAL A 21 -5.87 -10.50 7.70
C VAL A 21 -6.30 -11.07 9.06
N SER A 22 -7.56 -10.87 9.45
CA SER A 22 -8.10 -11.38 10.72
C SER A 22 -8.11 -12.90 10.79
N GLU A 23 -8.38 -13.59 9.69
CA GLU A 23 -8.29 -15.05 9.60
C GLU A 23 -6.85 -15.52 9.83
N ALA A 24 -5.86 -14.84 9.23
CA ALA A 24 -4.45 -15.19 9.42
C ALA A 24 -3.92 -14.88 10.83
N LEU A 25 -4.58 -14.02 11.59
CA LEU A 25 -4.34 -13.79 13.02
C LEU A 25 -4.93 -14.87 13.93
N ARG A 26 -5.81 -15.74 13.42
CA ARG A 26 -6.33 -16.87 14.20
C ARG A 26 -5.32 -18.01 14.18
N PRO A 27 -4.94 -18.58 15.34
CA PRO A 27 -4.17 -19.82 15.37
C PRO A 27 -5.03 -20.99 14.84
N LYS A 28 -4.40 -22.07 14.36
CA LYS A 28 -5.13 -23.26 13.87
C LYS A 28 -6.05 -23.88 14.93
N TRP A 29 -5.73 -23.67 16.19
CA TRP A 29 -6.42 -24.17 17.38
C TRP A 29 -7.35 -23.11 18.01
N TYR A 30 -7.70 -22.04 17.29
CA TYR A 30 -8.60 -20.99 17.82
C TYR A 30 -9.99 -21.52 18.21
N LEU A 31 -10.44 -22.62 17.60
CA LEU A 31 -11.71 -23.29 17.94
C LEU A 31 -11.69 -23.90 19.36
N LEU A 32 -10.52 -24.08 19.96
CA LEU A 32 -10.33 -24.54 21.34
C LEU A 32 -10.26 -23.36 22.33
N GLN A 33 -11.01 -22.28 22.08
CA GLN A 33 -11.13 -21.08 22.92
C GLN A 33 -9.86 -20.21 23.05
N PHE A 34 -8.90 -20.33 22.12
CA PHE A 34 -7.71 -19.47 22.14
C PHE A 34 -7.94 -18.15 21.43
N SER A 35 -7.46 -17.08 22.05
CA SER A 35 -7.54 -15.72 21.50
C SER A 35 -6.68 -15.57 20.24
N PRO A 36 -7.03 -14.64 19.33
CA PRO A 36 -6.15 -14.27 18.22
C PRO A 36 -4.76 -13.88 18.70
N ILE A 37 -3.73 -14.17 17.89
CA ILE A 37 -2.33 -13.85 18.27
C ILE A 37 -2.02 -12.35 18.27
N GLY A 38 -2.97 -11.53 17.79
CA GLY A 38 -2.88 -10.08 17.75
C GLY A 38 -4.18 -9.44 17.28
N THR A 39 -4.21 -8.11 17.31
CA THR A 39 -5.31 -7.24 16.93
C THR A 39 -5.00 -6.50 15.63
N LEU A 40 -6.04 -6.34 14.83
CA LEU A 40 -6.01 -5.52 13.62
C LEU A 40 -6.36 -4.07 14.02
N GLY A 41 -5.45 -3.13 13.75
CA GLY A 41 -5.69 -1.69 13.94
C GLY A 41 -6.40 -1.09 12.73
N HIS A 42 -5.71 -0.21 11.99
CA HIS A 42 -6.23 0.34 10.73
C HIS A 42 -5.86 -0.50 9.51
N CYS A 43 -6.65 -0.35 8.45
CA CYS A 43 -6.48 -1.01 7.17
C CYS A 43 -6.84 -0.01 6.07
N ASP A 44 -5.82 0.49 5.35
CA ASP A 44 -5.93 1.52 4.34
C ASP A 44 -5.54 1.01 2.97
N ILE A 45 -6.47 1.09 2.01
CA ILE A 45 -6.19 0.75 0.62
C ILE A 45 -5.53 1.95 -0.07
N CYS A 46 -4.39 1.71 -0.69
CA CYS A 46 -3.66 2.68 -1.51
C CYS A 46 -3.90 2.37 -2.98
N ARG A 47 -4.35 3.37 -3.74
CA ARG A 47 -4.42 3.34 -5.20
C ARG A 47 -3.22 4.10 -5.76
N ILE A 48 -2.50 3.50 -6.70
CA ILE A 48 -1.41 4.13 -7.44
C ILE A 48 -1.78 4.17 -8.90
N ASP A 49 -1.95 5.37 -9.45
CA ASP A 49 -2.19 5.59 -10.86
C ASP A 49 -0.89 5.97 -11.58
N ASN A 50 -0.60 5.29 -12.68
CA ASN A 50 0.44 5.69 -13.62
C ASN A 50 -0.21 6.36 -14.83
N PRO A 51 -0.20 7.71 -14.93
CA PRO A 51 -0.86 8.42 -16.02
C PRO A 51 -0.23 8.13 -17.39
N LYS A 52 1.05 7.74 -17.43
CA LYS A 52 1.75 7.42 -18.69
C LYS A 52 1.33 6.08 -19.26
N THR A 53 1.19 5.06 -18.41
CA THR A 53 0.81 3.70 -18.85
C THR A 53 -0.68 3.40 -18.69
N LYS A 54 -1.45 4.32 -18.09
CA LYS A 54 -2.85 4.15 -17.68
C LYS A 54 -3.08 2.93 -16.77
N GLN A 55 -2.02 2.45 -16.11
CA GLN A 55 -2.10 1.33 -15.18
C GLN A 55 -2.52 1.83 -13.80
N VAL A 56 -3.38 1.05 -13.16
CA VAL A 56 -3.83 1.28 -11.79
C VAL A 56 -3.38 0.10 -10.92
N GLU A 57 -2.69 0.39 -9.84
CA GLU A 57 -2.24 -0.59 -8.86
C GLU A 57 -2.95 -0.35 -7.53
N TYR A 58 -3.36 -1.44 -6.89
CA TYR A 58 -3.97 -1.41 -5.57
C TYR A 58 -3.09 -2.16 -4.57
N HIS A 59 -2.87 -1.52 -3.42
CA HIS A 59 -2.07 -2.02 -2.30
C HIS A 59 -2.80 -1.73 -1.00
N CYS A 60 -2.34 -2.31 0.11
CA CYS A 60 -2.89 -2.00 1.42
C CYS A 60 -1.78 -1.80 2.44
N ILE A 61 -1.99 -0.87 3.36
CA ILE A 61 -1.20 -0.71 4.58
C ILE A 61 -2.09 -1.12 5.74
N VAL A 62 -1.59 -2.01 6.56
CA VAL A 62 -2.32 -2.55 7.71
C VAL A 62 -1.50 -2.37 8.96
N HIS A 63 -2.12 -1.89 10.03
CA HIS A 63 -1.51 -1.89 11.35
C HIS A 63 -1.96 -3.11 12.14
N VAL A 64 -1.00 -3.77 12.78
CA VAL A 64 -1.23 -4.97 13.59
C VAL A 64 -0.42 -4.87 14.87
N ASP A 65 -1.06 -5.20 15.99
CA ASP A 65 -0.44 -5.25 17.31
C ASP A 65 -0.63 -6.64 17.94
N PRO A 66 0.34 -7.24 18.64
CA PRO A 66 1.73 -6.78 18.81
C PRO A 66 2.57 -6.93 17.53
N PRO A 67 3.79 -6.34 17.47
CA PRO A 67 4.71 -6.51 16.35
C PRO A 67 5.05 -7.97 16.01
N SER A 68 5.06 -8.87 16.99
CA SER A 68 5.26 -10.31 16.78
C SER A 68 4.14 -10.91 15.92
N ALA A 69 2.89 -10.55 16.16
CA ALA A 69 1.75 -10.97 15.34
C ALA A 69 1.87 -10.48 13.90
N ALA A 70 2.34 -9.24 13.71
CA ALA A 70 2.59 -8.67 12.40
C ALA A 70 3.70 -9.42 11.62
N LEU A 71 4.75 -9.89 12.31
CA LEU A 71 5.78 -10.75 11.71
C LEU A 71 5.22 -12.11 11.31
N SER A 72 4.40 -12.73 12.17
CA SER A 72 3.71 -13.98 11.85
C SER A 72 2.79 -13.82 10.63
N LEU A 73 2.08 -12.71 10.51
CA LEU A 73 1.26 -12.40 9.33
C LEU A 73 2.06 -12.29 8.06
N ILE A 74 3.22 -11.61 8.08
CA ILE A 74 4.10 -11.52 6.90
C ILE A 74 4.48 -12.93 6.44
N ASN A 75 4.92 -13.78 7.36
CA ASN A 75 5.33 -15.15 7.03
C ASN A 75 4.18 -16.01 6.51
N ARG A 76 2.97 -15.82 7.03
CA ARG A 76 1.78 -16.59 6.62
C ARG A 76 1.19 -16.12 5.31
N LEU A 77 1.14 -14.81 5.06
CA LEU A 77 0.38 -14.23 3.94
C LEU A 77 1.25 -13.90 2.73
N ASN A 78 2.58 -13.83 2.86
CA ASN A 78 3.43 -13.52 1.73
C ASN A 78 3.42 -14.67 0.71
N GLY A 79 2.95 -14.39 -0.50
CA GLY A 79 2.81 -15.39 -1.57
C GLY A 79 1.45 -16.11 -1.59
N GLU A 80 0.61 -15.90 -0.57
CA GLU A 80 -0.73 -16.48 -0.51
C GLU A 80 -1.65 -15.92 -1.59
N ILE A 81 -2.65 -16.73 -1.95
CA ILE A 81 -3.68 -16.34 -2.90
C ILE A 81 -4.74 -15.52 -2.16
N PHE A 82 -4.93 -14.28 -2.59
CA PHE A 82 -6.04 -13.44 -2.19
C PHE A 82 -6.96 -13.22 -3.39
N LYS A 83 -8.17 -13.77 -3.31
CA LYS A 83 -9.12 -13.90 -4.43
C LYS A 83 -8.45 -14.59 -5.64
N THR A 84 -8.05 -13.82 -6.64
CA THR A 84 -7.46 -14.32 -7.89
C THR A 84 -5.97 -14.04 -8.05
N LYS A 85 -5.32 -13.41 -7.06
CA LYS A 85 -3.92 -12.96 -7.18
C LYS A 85 -3.07 -13.41 -6.00
N LYS A 86 -1.81 -13.78 -6.29
CA LYS A 86 -0.78 -13.96 -5.26
C LYS A 86 -0.34 -12.59 -4.73
N VAL A 87 -0.53 -12.36 -3.44
CA VAL A 87 -0.12 -11.11 -2.78
C VAL A 87 1.36 -11.17 -2.38
N GLU A 88 1.98 -10.00 -2.23
CA GLU A 88 3.30 -9.86 -1.62
C GLU A 88 3.10 -9.10 -0.30
N VAL A 89 3.56 -9.66 0.82
CA VAL A 89 3.37 -9.07 2.15
C VAL A 89 4.73 -8.82 2.78
N ARG A 90 4.94 -7.60 3.27
CA ARG A 90 6.22 -7.19 3.88
C ARG A 90 6.03 -6.13 4.94
N LYS A 91 7.06 -5.89 5.75
CA LYS A 91 7.06 -4.77 6.70
C LYS A 91 6.95 -3.43 5.98
N PHE A 92 6.11 -2.53 6.49
CA PHE A 92 6.01 -1.16 6.01
C PHE A 92 6.88 -0.24 6.86
N PHE A 93 7.63 0.64 6.21
CA PHE A 93 8.44 1.66 6.86
C PHE A 93 8.00 3.04 6.38
N ARG A 94 7.47 3.85 7.30
CA ARG A 94 7.15 5.25 7.02
C ARG A 94 8.45 6.01 6.76
N ARG A 95 8.55 6.61 5.57
CA ARG A 95 9.69 7.48 5.25
C ARG A 95 9.50 8.82 5.94
N SER A 96 10.50 9.24 6.71
CA SER A 96 10.53 10.59 7.30
C SER A 96 10.88 11.60 6.21
N THR A 97 9.96 12.51 5.90
CA THR A 97 10.18 13.59 4.92
C THR A 97 11.30 14.54 5.33
N LYS A 98 11.46 14.77 6.64
CA LYS A 98 12.49 15.66 7.22
C LYS A 98 13.92 15.11 7.15
N ARG A 99 14.10 13.79 6.98
CA ARG A 99 15.41 13.12 6.90
C ARG A 99 15.71 12.54 5.51
N ASP A 100 14.94 12.93 4.50
CA ASP A 100 15.19 12.47 3.14
C ASP A 100 16.37 13.27 2.54
N ARG A 101 17.60 12.71 2.65
CA ARG A 101 18.85 13.26 2.08
C ARG A 101 18.76 13.56 0.58
N ARG A 102 17.71 13.08 -0.11
CA ARG A 102 17.45 13.38 -1.53
C ARG A 102 16.96 14.81 -1.78
N ARG A 103 16.39 15.50 -0.79
CA ARG A 103 16.07 16.93 -0.91
C ARG A 103 17.34 17.78 -0.90
N THR A 104 18.26 17.50 0.01
CA THR A 104 19.55 18.20 0.11
C THR A 104 20.41 18.04 -1.14
N SER A 105 20.29 16.90 -1.83
CA SER A 105 21.04 16.60 -3.06
C SER A 105 20.54 17.31 -4.32
N LEU A 106 19.34 17.92 -4.33
CA LEU A 106 18.80 18.60 -5.53
C LEU A 106 19.39 19.99 -5.73
N GLU A 107 19.93 20.62 -4.69
CA GLU A 107 20.49 21.97 -4.77
C GLU A 107 21.95 22.00 -5.29
N GLN A 108 22.63 20.84 -5.42
CA GLN A 108 24.09 20.83 -5.60
C GLN A 108 24.63 19.93 -6.70
N ILE A 109 23.78 19.33 -7.53
CA ILE A 109 24.22 18.34 -8.54
C ILE A 109 23.73 18.72 -9.92
N SER A 110 24.17 19.89 -10.38
CA SER A 110 24.20 20.21 -11.79
C SER A 110 25.34 19.43 -12.47
N ARG A 111 24.94 18.53 -13.38
CA ARG A 111 25.69 17.99 -14.54
C ARG A 111 26.52 16.71 -14.38
N ASP A 112 27.15 16.39 -13.25
CA ASP A 112 28.11 15.24 -13.21
C ASP A 112 27.57 13.87 -12.74
N ILE A 113 26.28 13.75 -12.36
CA ILE A 113 25.68 12.47 -11.92
C ILE A 113 24.63 11.98 -12.93
N SER A 114 24.93 12.10 -14.21
CA SER A 114 24.14 11.47 -15.28
C SER A 114 24.47 9.97 -15.39
N GLU A 115 25.74 9.59 -15.27
CA GLU A 115 26.16 8.21 -15.57
C GLU A 115 25.89 7.18 -14.46
N LYS A 116 26.05 7.53 -13.19
CA LYS A 116 25.87 6.58 -12.07
C LYS A 116 24.39 6.25 -11.75
N ARG A 117 23.43 6.89 -12.42
CA ARG A 117 21.98 6.71 -12.18
C ARG A 117 21.23 6.04 -13.34
N LYS A 118 21.91 5.27 -14.19
CA LYS A 118 21.30 4.46 -15.27
C LYS A 118 20.25 3.43 -14.80
N GLN A 119 20.01 3.27 -13.50
CA GLN A 119 19.06 2.30 -12.96
C GLN A 119 18.15 2.88 -11.87
N ASP A 120 17.80 4.17 -11.95
CA ASP A 120 16.77 4.71 -11.07
C ASP A 120 15.40 4.07 -11.35
N ARG A 121 15.03 3.06 -10.56
CA ARG A 121 13.75 2.33 -10.65
C ARG A 121 12.57 3.13 -10.11
N ARG A 122 12.77 4.39 -9.70
CA ARG A 122 11.68 5.26 -9.23
C ARG A 122 10.80 5.70 -10.40
N ARG A 123 9.50 5.53 -10.24
CA ARG A 123 8.50 5.96 -11.23
C ARG A 123 8.18 7.43 -11.01
N SER A 124 8.54 8.29 -11.95
CA SER A 124 8.16 9.70 -11.91
C SER A 124 6.70 9.88 -12.36
N GLY A 125 5.98 10.80 -11.71
CA GLY A 125 4.62 11.17 -12.09
C GLY A 125 3.52 10.18 -11.70
N ILE A 126 3.73 9.34 -10.69
CA ILE A 126 2.65 8.51 -10.12
C ILE A 126 1.76 9.34 -9.20
N GLN A 127 0.44 9.13 -9.26
CA GLN A 127 -0.52 9.66 -8.30
C GLN A 127 -0.86 8.58 -7.26
N ILE A 128 -0.94 8.96 -5.98
CA ILE A 128 -1.28 8.05 -4.88
C ILE A 128 -2.50 8.60 -4.14
N ASP A 129 -3.57 7.82 -4.09
CA ASP A 129 -4.81 8.14 -3.37
C ASP A 129 -5.06 7.07 -2.28
N TYR A 130 -5.46 7.50 -1.07
CA TYR A 130 -5.84 6.61 0.03
C TYR A 130 -7.36 6.45 0.10
N LEU A 131 -7.84 5.21 0.04
CA LEU A 131 -9.26 4.88 -0.01
C LEU A 131 -9.73 4.40 1.38
N HIS A 132 -10.04 5.33 2.28
CA HIS A 132 -10.38 5.03 3.69
C HIS A 132 -11.70 4.24 3.89
N ALA A 133 -12.61 4.28 2.92
CA ALA A 133 -13.85 3.48 2.91
C ALA A 133 -13.98 2.64 1.62
N GLY A 134 -12.90 2.50 0.86
CA GLY A 134 -12.99 2.16 -0.56
C GLY A 134 -13.14 0.69 -0.86
N ILE A 135 -13.96 0.44 -1.88
CA ILE A 135 -13.83 -0.67 -2.79
C ILE A 135 -12.75 -0.27 -3.80
N THR A 136 -11.85 -1.17 -4.20
CA THR A 136 -11.03 -0.92 -5.39
C THR A 136 -11.99 -0.90 -6.58
N THR A 137 -12.17 0.24 -7.22
CA THR A 137 -13.07 0.37 -8.36
C THR A 137 -12.30 0.89 -9.56
N ASP A 138 -12.35 0.14 -10.66
CA ASP A 138 -11.86 0.59 -11.97
C ASP A 138 -12.86 1.52 -12.69
N LYS A 139 -13.62 2.33 -11.94
CA LYS A 139 -14.40 3.39 -12.57
C LYS A 139 -13.41 4.44 -13.05
N LYS A 140 -13.19 4.49 -14.38
CA LYS A 140 -12.66 5.67 -15.08
C LYS A 140 -13.21 6.91 -14.37
N ARG A 141 -12.32 7.81 -13.90
CA ARG A 141 -12.77 9.16 -13.51
C ARG A 141 -13.64 9.67 -14.66
N PRO A 142 -14.86 10.18 -14.42
CA PRO A 142 -15.59 10.86 -15.46
C PRO A 142 -14.69 11.96 -16.02
N ALA A 143 -14.48 11.94 -17.34
CA ALA A 143 -13.79 13.00 -18.04
C ALA A 143 -14.69 14.25 -17.96
N GLY A 144 -14.47 15.10 -16.95
CA GLY A 144 -15.42 16.18 -16.67
C GLY A 144 -14.90 17.20 -15.65
N ARG A 145 -14.23 18.21 -16.19
CA ARG A 145 -13.92 19.55 -15.68
C ARG A 145 -14.85 20.13 -14.60
N LEU A 146 -14.26 20.80 -13.61
CA LEU A 146 -14.76 22.09 -13.10
C LEU A 146 -13.56 23.01 -12.84
N LYS A 147 -13.38 23.99 -13.74
CA LYS A 147 -12.70 25.25 -13.40
C LYS A 147 -13.60 25.92 -12.37
N VAL A 148 -13.07 26.29 -11.21
CA VAL A 148 -13.76 27.25 -10.33
C VAL A 148 -12.87 28.48 -10.22
N ALA A 149 -13.54 29.60 -10.36
CA ALA A 149 -13.04 30.92 -10.66
C ALA A 149 -12.07 31.47 -9.62
N SER A 150 -11.09 32.19 -10.14
CA SER A 150 -10.50 33.35 -9.49
C SER A 150 -11.60 34.32 -9.05
N HIS A 151 -11.62 34.67 -7.76
CA HIS A 151 -12.26 35.90 -7.30
C HIS A 151 -11.19 36.82 -6.70
N HIS A 152 -11.38 38.08 -7.04
CA HIS A 152 -10.59 39.28 -6.83
C HIS A 152 -10.21 39.55 -5.37
#